data_AF-A0A3M2A5F3-F1
#
_entry.id   AF-A0A3M2A5F3-F1
#
_cell.length_a   1.000
_cell.length_b   1.000
_cell.length_c   1.000
_cell.angle_alpha   90.00
_cell.angle_beta   90.00
_cell.angle_gamma   90.00
#
_symmetry.space_group_name_H-M   'P 1'
#
loop_
_entity.id
_entity.type
_entity.pdbx_description
1 polymer ?
#
loop_
_entity_poly.entity_id
_entity_poly.type
_entity_poly.pdbx_seq_one_letter_code
_entity_poly.pdbx_strand_id
1 'polypeptide(L)'
;MGHRGFWVGLVAVAMAAQALAAGGGGPLNHQIGEPFPDFEFPALVAPEDYGALGLDRREGPVRLSEIPGKVLILEFFNQFCLTCQRQVPYLAEVFRRVREGDLAGRVRILAVGVGNRPQDLRKFRQELGAVYPMAADPLFERWMDLGDPGGTPFTLFLVRRGEDWVLADFHLGLEGDTEILARSRVILEGRADLARKWTPEEGQEHHPPLGLTRKEQAERARAFLSRVAGRPVEVEPVEVEGVRFYRAVAPGGEKLDLFARISSRDPVCDVCHAVHFLIALDARGTVRGFEPIHVTKFGNELWSEADVKRMAGILDGRPGRALSFDPETDAVTSATMSSALIFDEVRRSAELLGKLGSGG
;
A
#
# COMPACT_ATOMS: atom_id res chain seq x y z
N MET A 1 23.46 80.03 6.49
CA MET A 1 22.78 79.82 7.79
C MET A 1 21.37 79.35 7.46
N GLY A 2 20.96 78.09 7.57
CA GLY A 2 21.30 77.04 8.51
C GLY A 2 19.95 76.52 9.04
N HIS A 3 19.24 75.69 8.26
CA HIS A 3 18.02 75.02 8.73
C HIS A 3 18.27 73.51 8.85
N ARG A 4 18.09 73.06 10.09
CA ARG A 4 18.23 71.70 10.60
C ARG A 4 17.11 70.82 10.04
N GLY A 5 17.48 69.73 9.38
CA GLY A 5 16.58 68.63 9.05
C GLY A 5 16.68 67.53 10.11
N PHE A 6 15.62 67.35 10.89
CA PHE A 6 15.42 66.22 11.80
C PHE A 6 15.07 64.98 10.95
N TRP A 7 15.92 63.96 10.92
CA TRP A 7 15.58 62.66 10.34
C TRP A 7 15.27 61.70 11.49
N VAL A 8 13.99 61.38 11.67
CA VAL A 8 13.52 60.29 12.52
C VAL A 8 13.69 59.00 11.75
N GLY A 9 14.62 58.14 12.20
CA GLY A 9 14.83 56.81 11.63
C GLY A 9 13.69 55.88 11.97
N LEU A 10 12.94 55.44 10.96
CA LEU A 10 12.00 54.33 11.04
C LEU A 10 12.79 53.03 10.82
N VAL A 11 13.05 52.30 11.91
CA VAL A 11 13.58 50.92 11.85
C VAL A 11 12.40 50.01 11.51
N ALA A 12 12.29 49.60 10.25
CA ALA A 12 11.38 48.55 9.84
C ALA A 12 11.94 47.19 10.29
N VAL A 13 11.36 46.61 11.34
CA VAL A 13 11.63 45.22 11.74
C VAL A 13 10.91 44.32 10.74
N ALA A 14 11.67 43.74 9.81
CA ALA A 14 11.17 42.70 8.93
C ALA A 14 10.93 41.42 9.75
N MET A 15 9.66 41.12 10.07
CA MET A 15 9.27 39.81 10.56
C MET A 15 9.37 38.80 9.41
N ALA A 16 10.43 38.01 9.41
CA ALA A 16 10.50 36.80 8.59
C ALA A 16 9.49 35.79 9.12
N ALA A 17 8.36 35.65 8.43
CA ALA A 17 7.44 34.54 8.63
C ALA A 17 8.15 33.25 8.19
N GLN A 18 8.72 32.52 9.13
CA GLN A 18 9.10 31.14 8.90
C GLN A 18 7.80 30.34 8.77
N ALA A 19 7.45 29.98 7.55
CA ALA A 19 6.49 28.92 7.30
C ALA A 19 7.09 27.63 7.88
N LEU A 20 6.64 27.23 9.07
CA LEU A 20 6.72 25.83 9.45
C LEU A 20 5.90 25.06 8.42
N ALA A 21 6.57 24.32 7.55
CA ALA A 21 5.97 23.20 6.88
C ALA A 21 5.54 22.21 7.97
N ALA A 22 4.29 22.34 8.40
CA ALA A 22 3.63 21.32 9.19
C ALA A 22 3.48 20.09 8.29
N GLY A 23 4.35 19.12 8.49
CA GLY A 23 4.17 17.76 8.01
C GLY A 23 2.95 17.15 8.69
N GLY A 24 1.77 17.43 8.16
CA GLY A 24 0.55 16.66 8.41
C GLY A 24 0.35 15.71 7.23
N GLY A 25 1.13 14.63 7.20
CA GLY A 25 0.94 13.56 6.24
C GLY A 25 -0.34 12.80 6.60
N GLY A 26 -1.42 13.06 5.86
CA GLY A 26 -2.56 12.15 5.83
C GLY A 26 -2.16 10.81 5.20
N PRO A 27 -3.05 9.79 5.24
CA PRO A 27 -2.78 8.43 4.79
C PRO A 27 -2.55 8.26 3.28
N LEU A 28 -2.47 9.36 2.50
CA LEU A 28 -2.33 9.33 1.06
C LEU A 28 -1.21 10.27 0.59
N ASN A 29 -0.51 9.85 -0.45
CA ASN A 29 0.42 10.69 -1.23
C ASN A 29 -0.31 11.74 -2.09
N HIS A 30 -1.64 11.77 -2.06
CA HIS A 30 -2.50 12.64 -2.87
C HIS A 30 -3.52 13.37 -2.00
N GLN A 31 -3.69 14.66 -2.24
CA GLN A 31 -4.67 15.46 -1.52
C GLN A 31 -5.98 15.56 -2.31
N ILE A 32 -7.08 15.72 -1.58
CA ILE A 32 -8.38 16.04 -2.18
C ILE A 32 -8.26 17.35 -2.96
N GLY A 33 -8.75 17.35 -4.21
CA GLY A 33 -8.69 18.47 -5.14
C GLY A 33 -7.48 18.42 -6.08
N GLU A 34 -6.49 17.55 -5.84
CA GLU A 34 -5.33 17.38 -6.71
C GLU A 34 -5.58 16.39 -7.85
N PRO A 35 -4.87 16.53 -8.98
CA PRO A 35 -4.85 15.50 -10.01
C PRO A 35 -4.46 14.15 -9.43
N PHE A 36 -5.23 13.12 -9.77
CA PHE A 36 -4.98 11.76 -9.39
C PHE A 36 -4.13 11.07 -10.48
N PRO A 37 -3.14 10.22 -10.12
CA PRO A 37 -2.30 9.57 -11.10
C PRO A 37 -3.09 8.70 -12.08
N ASP A 38 -2.65 8.67 -13.33
CA ASP A 38 -3.22 7.78 -14.35
C ASP A 38 -2.67 6.35 -14.17
N PHE A 39 -3.20 5.63 -13.18
CA PHE A 39 -2.84 4.24 -12.95
C PHE A 39 -3.17 3.38 -14.17
N GLU A 40 -2.26 2.45 -14.46
CA GLU A 40 -2.43 1.42 -15.48
C GLU A 40 -2.48 0.05 -14.81
N PHE A 41 -3.44 -0.77 -15.24
CA PHE A 41 -3.54 -2.17 -14.88
C PHE A 41 -3.32 -3.06 -16.11
N PRO A 42 -2.58 -4.17 -16.02
CA PRO A 42 -2.26 -5.01 -17.18
C PRO A 42 -3.47 -5.59 -17.91
N ALA A 43 -4.56 -5.87 -17.17
CA ALA A 43 -5.83 -6.35 -17.71
C ALA A 43 -6.93 -6.28 -16.63
N LEU A 44 -8.20 -6.23 -17.07
CA LEU A 44 -9.33 -6.60 -16.23
C LEU A 44 -9.45 -8.12 -16.09
N VAL A 45 -10.07 -8.55 -14.99
CA VAL A 45 -10.15 -9.96 -14.57
C VAL A 45 -10.99 -10.80 -15.54
N ALA A 46 -12.06 -10.21 -16.11
CA ALA A 46 -12.94 -10.87 -17.06
C ALA A 46 -13.22 -10.03 -18.33
N PRO A 47 -13.42 -10.66 -19.50
CA PRO A 47 -13.67 -9.96 -20.76
C PRO A 47 -14.91 -9.04 -20.76
N GLU A 48 -15.96 -9.42 -20.04
CA GLU A 48 -17.20 -8.63 -19.92
C GLU A 48 -17.02 -7.32 -19.13
N ASP A 49 -15.96 -7.23 -18.31
CA ASP A 49 -15.70 -6.08 -17.45
C ASP A 49 -15.32 -4.83 -18.26
N TYR A 50 -14.65 -5.02 -19.41
CA TYR A 50 -14.26 -3.92 -20.28
C TYR A 50 -15.49 -3.17 -20.80
N GLY A 51 -16.48 -3.90 -21.31
CA GLY A 51 -17.74 -3.32 -21.77
C GLY A 51 -18.54 -2.70 -20.62
N ALA A 52 -18.55 -3.34 -19.44
CA ALA A 52 -19.17 -2.78 -18.24
C ALA A 52 -18.51 -1.47 -17.76
N LEU A 53 -17.21 -1.32 -17.98
CA LEU A 53 -16.45 -0.10 -17.68
C LEU A 53 -16.61 0.97 -18.79
N GLY A 54 -17.16 0.58 -19.95
CA GLY A 54 -17.40 1.45 -21.09
C GLY A 54 -16.26 1.47 -22.13
N LEU A 55 -15.39 0.46 -22.12
CA LEU A 55 -14.29 0.30 -23.05
C LEU A 55 -14.70 -0.62 -24.22
N ASP A 56 -14.36 -0.23 -25.45
CA ASP A 56 -14.66 -1.00 -26.66
C ASP A 56 -13.54 -2.02 -26.96
N ARG A 57 -13.28 -2.91 -26.00
CA ARG A 57 -12.34 -4.03 -26.10
C ARG A 57 -12.71 -5.12 -25.11
N ARG A 58 -11.98 -6.24 -25.12
CA ARG A 58 -12.21 -7.40 -24.22
C ARG A 58 -10.95 -7.90 -23.52
N GLU A 59 -9.80 -7.28 -23.81
CA GLU A 59 -8.50 -7.63 -23.27
C GLU A 59 -7.53 -6.45 -23.38
N GLY A 60 -6.37 -6.57 -22.75
CA GLY A 60 -5.28 -5.58 -22.78
C GLY A 60 -5.26 -4.63 -21.59
N PRO A 61 -4.22 -3.78 -21.51
CA PRO A 61 -4.05 -2.86 -20.39
C PRO A 61 -5.21 -1.87 -20.30
N VAL A 62 -5.46 -1.37 -19.09
CA VAL A 62 -6.47 -0.34 -18.81
C VAL A 62 -5.84 0.77 -17.99
N ARG A 63 -5.82 1.97 -18.55
CA ARG A 63 -5.51 3.21 -17.84
C ARG A 63 -6.78 3.84 -17.28
N LEU A 64 -6.67 4.50 -16.13
CA LEU A 64 -7.81 5.22 -15.56
C LEU A 64 -8.32 6.30 -16.53
N SER A 65 -7.42 6.99 -17.23
CA SER A 65 -7.71 8.06 -18.19
C SER A 65 -8.61 7.62 -19.35
N GLU A 66 -8.57 6.34 -19.73
CA GLU A 66 -9.41 5.75 -20.78
C GLU A 66 -10.84 5.48 -20.33
N ILE A 67 -11.09 5.40 -19.02
CA ILE A 67 -12.41 5.07 -18.48
C ILE A 67 -13.36 6.25 -18.72
N PRO A 68 -14.45 6.08 -19.49
CA PRO A 68 -15.37 7.17 -19.75
C PRO A 68 -16.24 7.44 -18.50
N GLY A 69 -16.70 8.68 -18.36
CA GLY A 69 -17.60 9.06 -17.27
C GLY A 69 -17.22 10.39 -16.67
N LYS A 70 -17.97 10.79 -15.64
CA LYS A 70 -17.75 12.01 -14.86
C LYS A 70 -17.26 11.72 -13.46
N VAL A 71 -17.62 10.57 -12.90
CA VAL A 71 -17.13 10.07 -11.61
C VAL A 71 -16.67 8.62 -11.77
N LEU A 72 -15.52 8.30 -11.20
CA LEU A 72 -15.01 6.95 -11.07
C LEU A 72 -14.89 6.62 -9.59
N ILE A 73 -15.56 5.55 -9.18
CA ILE A 73 -15.38 4.90 -7.88
C ILE A 73 -14.28 3.86 -8.08
N LEU A 74 -13.16 4.05 -7.39
CA LEU A 74 -12.01 3.15 -7.44
C LEU A 74 -11.86 2.52 -6.04
N GLU A 75 -12.25 1.26 -5.88
CA GLU A 75 -12.13 0.56 -4.60
C GLU A 75 -10.93 -0.37 -4.59
N PHE A 76 -10.02 -0.18 -3.65
CA PHE A 76 -8.95 -1.14 -3.35
C PHE A 76 -9.44 -2.13 -2.29
N PHE A 77 -9.28 -3.42 -2.57
CA PHE A 77 -9.74 -4.50 -1.71
C PHE A 77 -8.73 -5.64 -1.66
N ASN A 78 -8.91 -6.55 -0.72
CA ASN A 78 -8.23 -7.83 -0.73
C ASN A 78 -9.22 -8.96 -0.42
N GLN A 79 -9.21 -10.02 -1.23
CA GLN A 79 -10.14 -11.15 -1.08
C GLN A 79 -10.07 -11.84 0.31
N PHE A 80 -8.93 -11.75 1.00
CA PHE A 80 -8.70 -12.37 2.30
C PHE A 80 -9.08 -11.44 3.47
N CYS A 81 -9.54 -10.21 3.19
CA CYS A 81 -10.07 -9.30 4.20
C CYS A 81 -11.57 -9.55 4.40
N LEU A 82 -11.99 -9.80 5.65
CA LEU A 82 -13.39 -10.08 5.98
C LEU A 82 -14.30 -8.87 5.69
N THR A 83 -13.83 -7.66 5.96
CA THR A 83 -14.59 -6.44 5.67
C THR A 83 -14.77 -6.23 4.16
N CYS A 84 -13.75 -6.52 3.35
CA CYS A 84 -13.87 -6.52 1.88
C CYS A 84 -14.92 -7.54 1.39
N GLN A 85 -14.97 -8.75 1.98
CA GLN A 85 -16.01 -9.72 1.64
C GLN A 85 -17.41 -9.21 1.98
N ARG A 86 -17.56 -8.48 3.09
CA ARG A 86 -18.83 -7.82 3.49
C ARG A 86 -19.20 -6.64 2.59
N GLN A 87 -18.23 -6.01 1.93
CA GLN A 87 -18.43 -4.89 1.00
C GLN A 87 -19.06 -5.33 -0.34
N VAL A 88 -18.82 -6.58 -0.76
CA VAL A 88 -19.28 -7.15 -2.04
C VAL A 88 -20.76 -6.87 -2.37
N PRO A 89 -21.74 -7.19 -1.50
CA PRO A 89 -23.15 -6.95 -1.81
C PRO A 89 -23.48 -5.45 -2.00
N TYR A 90 -22.84 -4.56 -1.25
CA TYR A 90 -23.06 -3.12 -1.39
C TYR A 90 -22.54 -2.62 -2.73
N LEU A 91 -21.28 -2.95 -3.09
CA LEU A 91 -20.74 -2.59 -4.39
C LEU A 91 -21.53 -3.21 -5.56
N ALA A 92 -22.08 -4.41 -5.41
CA ALA A 92 -22.94 -5.01 -6.44
C ALA A 92 -24.21 -4.19 -6.69
N GLU A 93 -24.85 -3.66 -5.63
CA GLU A 93 -26.00 -2.76 -5.76
C GLU A 93 -25.60 -1.41 -6.35
N VAL A 94 -24.47 -0.82 -5.92
CA VAL A 94 -23.94 0.40 -6.55
C VAL A 94 -23.71 0.15 -8.04
N PHE A 95 -23.07 -0.96 -8.42
CA PHE A 95 -22.79 -1.31 -9.80
C PHE A 95 -24.06 -1.43 -10.66
N ARG A 96 -25.11 -2.04 -10.11
CA ARG A 96 -26.42 -2.11 -10.77
C ARG A 96 -26.98 -0.70 -10.99
N ARG A 97 -26.93 0.15 -9.97
CA ARG A 97 -27.45 1.54 -9.98
C ARG A 97 -26.66 2.50 -10.86
N VAL A 98 -25.37 2.28 -11.10
CA VAL A 98 -24.58 3.13 -12.02
C VAL A 98 -24.68 2.68 -13.48
N ARG A 99 -25.30 1.52 -13.73
CA ARG A 99 -25.64 1.04 -15.07
C ARG A 99 -27.04 1.42 -15.51
N GLU A 100 -27.92 1.75 -14.57
CA GLU A 100 -29.33 2.02 -14.77
C GLU A 100 -29.69 3.43 -14.22
N GLY A 101 -30.67 4.12 -14.79
CA GLY A 101 -31.18 5.36 -14.19
C GLY A 101 -30.30 6.61 -14.33
N ASP A 102 -30.31 7.47 -13.32
CA ASP A 102 -29.75 8.85 -13.35
C ASP A 102 -28.21 8.91 -13.35
N LEU A 103 -27.56 7.83 -12.92
CA LEU A 103 -26.11 7.68 -12.85
C LEU A 103 -25.53 6.91 -14.07
N ALA A 104 -26.40 6.30 -14.88
CA ALA A 104 -26.04 5.51 -16.05
C ALA A 104 -25.09 6.28 -16.97
N GLY A 105 -23.95 5.67 -17.31
CA GLY A 105 -22.97 6.33 -18.19
C GLY A 105 -22.10 7.39 -17.52
N ARG A 106 -22.51 7.93 -16.37
CA ARG A 106 -21.85 9.07 -15.70
C ARG A 106 -20.95 8.64 -14.55
N VAL A 107 -21.31 7.55 -13.87
CA VAL A 107 -20.50 6.95 -12.81
C VAL A 107 -19.98 5.60 -13.30
N ARG A 108 -18.73 5.29 -12.96
CA ARG A 108 -18.08 3.99 -13.19
C ARG A 108 -17.52 3.45 -11.90
N ILE A 109 -17.33 2.14 -11.86
CA ILE A 109 -16.72 1.43 -10.74
C ILE A 109 -15.61 0.55 -11.30
N LEU A 110 -14.44 0.62 -10.65
CA LEU A 110 -13.35 -0.33 -10.82
C LEU A 110 -12.89 -0.77 -9.44
N ALA A 111 -12.92 -2.08 -9.18
CA ALA A 111 -12.35 -2.65 -7.97
C ALA A 111 -10.95 -3.20 -8.26
N VAL A 112 -10.00 -3.01 -7.35
CA VAL A 112 -8.59 -3.39 -7.50
C VAL A 112 -8.18 -4.32 -6.37
N GLY A 113 -7.86 -5.56 -6.72
CA GLY A 113 -7.41 -6.58 -5.76
C GLY A 113 -5.94 -6.40 -5.41
N VAL A 114 -5.65 -5.77 -4.28
CA VAL A 114 -4.31 -5.50 -3.77
C VAL A 114 -3.67 -6.76 -3.24
N GLY A 115 -2.50 -7.15 -3.76
CA GLY A 115 -1.83 -8.39 -3.38
C GLY A 115 -2.59 -9.65 -3.80
N ASN A 116 -3.53 -9.54 -4.73
CA ASN A 116 -4.26 -10.67 -5.30
C ASN A 116 -3.86 -10.90 -6.74
N ARG A 117 -3.74 -12.16 -7.16
CA ARG A 117 -3.48 -12.50 -8.57
C ARG A 117 -4.79 -12.48 -9.35
N PRO A 118 -4.76 -12.27 -10.68
CA PRO A 118 -5.97 -12.31 -11.50
C PRO A 118 -6.81 -13.58 -11.32
N GLN A 119 -6.16 -14.74 -11.17
CA GLN A 119 -6.86 -16.01 -10.95
C GLN A 119 -7.57 -16.09 -9.61
N ASP A 120 -7.02 -15.48 -8.56
CA ASP A 120 -7.63 -15.49 -7.24
C ASP A 120 -8.89 -14.58 -7.26
N LEU A 121 -8.83 -13.45 -7.97
CA LEU A 121 -9.98 -12.58 -8.19
C LEU A 121 -11.11 -13.24 -9.00
N ARG A 122 -10.77 -14.13 -9.95
CA ARG A 122 -11.79 -14.94 -10.65
C ARG A 122 -12.52 -15.88 -9.70
N LYS A 123 -11.81 -16.52 -8.76
CA LYS A 123 -12.42 -17.36 -7.73
C LYS A 123 -13.31 -16.53 -6.79
N PHE A 124 -12.78 -15.41 -6.28
CA PHE A 124 -13.53 -14.46 -5.46
C PHE A 124 -14.84 -14.00 -6.12
N ARG A 125 -14.80 -13.66 -7.42
CA ARG A 125 -16.00 -13.34 -8.22
C ARG A 125 -17.03 -14.47 -8.18
N GLN A 126 -16.60 -15.71 -8.40
CA GLN A 126 -17.49 -16.87 -8.47
C GLN A 126 -18.10 -17.21 -7.11
N GLU A 127 -17.31 -17.08 -6.04
CA GLU A 127 -17.71 -17.48 -4.69
C GLU A 127 -18.62 -16.44 -4.02
N LEU A 128 -18.35 -15.14 -4.21
CA LEU A 128 -19.07 -14.06 -3.51
C LEU A 128 -20.02 -13.25 -4.40
N GLY A 129 -20.09 -13.55 -5.70
CA GLY A 129 -20.99 -12.84 -6.62
C GLY A 129 -20.55 -11.40 -6.93
N ALA A 130 -19.24 -11.12 -6.93
CA ALA A 130 -18.70 -9.81 -7.30
C ALA A 130 -18.84 -9.55 -8.81
N VAL A 131 -19.94 -8.91 -9.20
CA VAL A 131 -20.35 -8.68 -10.59
C VAL A 131 -19.80 -7.41 -11.25
N TYR A 132 -19.00 -6.62 -10.53
CA TYR A 132 -18.42 -5.36 -11.01
C TYR A 132 -17.02 -5.55 -11.63
N PRO A 133 -16.56 -4.63 -12.51
CA PRO A 133 -15.23 -4.66 -13.10
C PRO A 133 -14.11 -4.76 -12.06
N MET A 134 -13.18 -5.68 -12.27
CA MET A 134 -12.03 -5.88 -11.38
C MET A 134 -10.70 -5.85 -12.14
N ALA A 135 -9.68 -5.30 -11.52
CA ALA A 135 -8.28 -5.41 -11.91
C ALA A 135 -7.45 -5.99 -10.74
N ALA A 136 -6.27 -6.52 -11.04
CA ALA A 136 -5.35 -7.05 -10.04
C ALA A 136 -4.15 -6.12 -9.84
N ASP A 137 -3.73 -5.93 -8.59
CA ASP A 137 -2.46 -5.30 -8.21
C ASP A 137 -1.62 -6.30 -7.39
N PRO A 138 -1.09 -7.37 -8.02
CA PRO A 138 -0.50 -8.51 -7.31
C PRO A 138 0.78 -8.17 -6.55
N LEU A 139 1.45 -7.07 -6.91
CA LEU A 139 2.73 -6.63 -6.34
C LEU A 139 2.59 -5.37 -5.46
N PHE A 140 1.35 -5.00 -5.11
CA PHE A 140 1.04 -3.83 -4.29
C PHE A 140 1.61 -2.53 -4.90
N GLU A 141 1.78 -2.44 -6.22
CA GLU A 141 2.44 -1.28 -6.82
C GLU A 141 1.54 -0.05 -6.74
N ARG A 142 0.28 -0.17 -7.20
CA ARG A 142 -0.66 0.94 -7.16
C ARG A 142 -1.07 1.27 -5.73
N TRP A 143 -1.14 0.26 -4.87
CA TRP A 143 -1.33 0.45 -3.43
C TRP A 143 -0.21 1.29 -2.79
N MET A 144 1.05 1.01 -3.13
CA MET A 144 2.17 1.80 -2.60
C MET A 144 2.28 3.18 -3.24
N ASP A 145 1.90 3.34 -4.51
CA ASP A 145 1.83 4.66 -5.16
C ASP A 145 0.87 5.59 -4.40
N LEU A 146 -0.24 5.05 -3.86
CA LEU A 146 -1.16 5.79 -2.99
C LEU A 146 -0.56 6.23 -1.66
N GLY A 147 0.52 5.60 -1.20
CA GLY A 147 1.15 5.87 0.09
C GLY A 147 0.81 4.87 1.19
N ASP A 148 0.29 3.68 0.85
CA ASP A 148 -0.09 2.62 1.80
C ASP A 148 -1.13 3.13 2.83
N PRO A 149 -2.39 3.39 2.41
CA PRO A 149 -3.39 4.08 3.24
C PRO A 149 -3.93 3.30 4.45
N GLY A 150 -3.21 2.26 4.88
CA GLY A 150 -3.47 1.49 6.10
C GLY A 150 -4.23 0.20 5.83
N GLY A 151 -5.45 0.26 5.29
CA GLY A 151 -6.31 -0.92 5.20
C GLY A 151 -7.31 -0.90 4.06
N THR A 152 -7.99 -2.02 3.84
CA THR A 152 -9.06 -2.18 2.85
C THR A 152 -10.37 -2.66 3.51
N PRO A 153 -11.55 -2.40 2.92
CA PRO A 153 -11.77 -1.72 1.64
C PRO A 153 -11.43 -0.23 1.71
N PHE A 154 -10.84 0.29 0.64
CA PHE A 154 -10.44 1.68 0.53
C PHE A 154 -10.99 2.27 -0.76
N THR A 155 -11.97 3.14 -0.63
CA THR A 155 -12.76 3.64 -1.76
C THR A 155 -12.38 5.07 -2.08
N LEU A 156 -11.89 5.29 -3.29
CA LEU A 156 -11.59 6.61 -3.83
C LEU A 156 -12.73 7.06 -4.75
N PHE A 157 -13.10 8.33 -4.64
CA PHE A 157 -14.04 8.98 -5.55
C PHE A 157 -13.27 9.98 -6.40
N LEU A 158 -13.13 9.67 -7.68
CA LEU A 158 -12.44 10.52 -8.65
C LEU A 158 -13.45 11.26 -9.50
N VAL A 159 -13.21 12.55 -9.76
CA VAL A 159 -14.04 13.38 -10.64
C VAL A 159 -13.26 13.79 -11.87
N ARG A 160 -13.90 13.72 -13.04
CA ARG A 160 -13.30 14.12 -14.31
C ARG A 160 -13.21 15.65 -14.38
N ARG A 161 -12.02 16.17 -14.71
CA ARG A 161 -11.73 17.58 -14.96
C ARG A 161 -10.89 17.68 -16.23
N GLY A 162 -11.51 18.05 -17.35
CA GLY A 162 -10.85 17.95 -18.66
C GLY A 162 -10.56 16.48 -19.00
N GLU A 163 -9.31 16.19 -19.33
CA GLU A 163 -8.81 14.84 -19.62
C GLU A 163 -8.25 14.13 -18.38
N ASP A 164 -8.26 14.79 -17.21
CA ASP A 164 -7.66 14.28 -15.98
C ASP A 164 -8.71 13.77 -14.98
N TRP A 165 -8.28 12.86 -14.11
CA TRP A 165 -8.99 12.51 -12.90
C TRP A 165 -8.47 13.36 -11.74
N VAL A 166 -9.36 13.85 -10.90
CA VAL A 166 -9.03 14.60 -9.68
C VAL A 166 -9.61 13.84 -8.49
N LEU A 167 -8.82 13.67 -7.43
CA LEU A 167 -9.30 13.05 -6.19
C LEU A 167 -10.35 13.96 -5.55
N ALA A 168 -11.61 13.53 -5.51
CA ALA A 168 -12.71 14.33 -4.95
C ALA A 168 -12.99 13.97 -3.48
N ASP A 169 -12.89 12.69 -3.13
CA ASP A 169 -13.12 12.19 -1.76
C ASP A 169 -12.56 10.77 -1.61
N PHE A 170 -12.48 10.27 -0.37
CA PHE A 170 -12.14 8.87 -0.08
C PHE A 170 -12.84 8.34 1.18
N HIS A 171 -12.84 7.01 1.32
CA HIS A 171 -13.36 6.29 2.48
C HIS A 171 -12.49 5.09 2.82
N LEU A 172 -12.22 4.88 4.10
CA LEU A 172 -11.56 3.69 4.62
C LEU A 172 -12.58 2.87 5.43
N GLY A 173 -12.68 1.58 5.11
CA GLY A 173 -13.56 0.62 5.77
C GLY A 173 -14.87 0.41 5.03
N LEU A 174 -15.76 -0.37 5.64
CA LEU A 174 -17.06 -0.74 5.06
C LEU A 174 -17.90 0.52 4.75
N GLU A 175 -18.51 0.57 3.57
CA GLU A 175 -19.40 1.65 3.14
C GLU A 175 -20.65 1.08 2.48
N GLY A 176 -21.82 1.53 2.93
CA GLY A 176 -23.10 1.11 2.37
C GLY A 176 -23.32 1.68 0.96
N ASP A 177 -24.17 1.00 0.17
CA ASP A 177 -24.48 1.41 -1.20
C ASP A 177 -25.17 2.78 -1.26
N THR A 178 -25.99 3.10 -0.26
CA THR A 178 -26.71 4.38 -0.19
C THR A 178 -25.75 5.55 -0.03
N GLU A 179 -24.74 5.41 0.83
CA GLU A 179 -23.70 6.40 1.09
C GLU A 179 -22.84 6.61 -0.17
N ILE A 180 -22.34 5.54 -0.78
CA ILE A 180 -21.54 5.59 -2.01
C ILE A 180 -22.30 6.31 -3.14
N LEU A 181 -23.58 5.97 -3.32
CA LEU A 181 -24.42 6.57 -4.36
C LEU A 181 -24.75 8.04 -4.06
N ALA A 182 -25.02 8.39 -2.80
CA ALA A 182 -25.27 9.77 -2.40
C ALA A 182 -24.04 10.65 -2.63
N ARG A 183 -22.86 10.19 -2.21
CA ARG A 183 -21.58 10.87 -2.44
C ARG A 183 -21.30 11.05 -3.93
N SER A 184 -21.51 10.01 -4.73
CA SER A 184 -21.38 10.07 -6.19
C SER A 184 -22.27 11.14 -6.82
N ARG A 185 -23.53 11.29 -6.36
CA ARG A 185 -24.44 12.35 -6.82
C ARG A 185 -23.95 13.74 -6.44
N VAL A 186 -23.52 13.92 -5.19
CA VAL A 186 -23.00 15.21 -4.70
C VAL A 186 -21.78 15.66 -5.51
N ILE A 187 -20.85 14.75 -5.81
CA ILE A 187 -19.68 15.03 -6.64
C ILE A 187 -20.11 15.36 -8.09
N LEU A 188 -21.04 14.60 -8.66
CA LEU A 188 -21.59 14.84 -10.00
C LEU A 188 -22.28 16.20 -10.16
N GLU A 189 -22.93 16.69 -9.11
CA GLU A 189 -23.58 18.00 -9.06
C GLU A 189 -22.59 19.16 -8.92
N GLY A 190 -21.29 18.88 -8.81
CA GLY A 190 -20.26 19.89 -8.59
C GLY A 190 -20.23 20.43 -7.16
N ARG A 191 -20.90 19.75 -6.22
CA ARG A 191 -20.96 20.12 -4.80
C ARG A 191 -19.98 19.29 -3.96
N ALA A 192 -18.79 19.01 -4.50
CA ALA A 192 -17.78 18.20 -3.83
C ALA A 192 -17.36 18.79 -2.46
N ASP A 193 -17.54 20.11 -2.26
CA ASP A 193 -17.39 20.79 -0.98
C ASP A 193 -18.37 20.30 0.10
N LEU A 194 -19.53 19.74 -0.28
CA LEU A 194 -20.49 19.12 0.63
C LEU A 194 -20.15 17.65 0.96
N ALA A 195 -19.46 16.94 0.07
CA ALA A 195 -18.96 15.58 0.37
C ALA A 195 -17.98 15.61 1.56
N ARG A 196 -17.21 16.71 1.66
CA ARG A 196 -16.27 17.03 2.75
C ARG A 196 -16.85 16.98 4.16
N LYS A 197 -18.18 17.12 4.35
CA LYS A 197 -18.82 17.10 5.67
C LYS A 197 -19.07 15.70 6.22
N TRP A 198 -18.86 14.65 5.41
CA TRP A 198 -19.00 13.28 5.86
C TRP A 198 -17.62 12.73 6.23
N THR A 199 -17.25 12.91 7.49
CA THR A 199 -16.09 12.24 8.10
C THR A 199 -16.60 10.97 8.77
N PRO A 200 -16.23 9.77 8.30
CA PRO A 200 -16.29 8.57 9.13
C PRO A 200 -15.48 8.85 10.42
N GLU A 201 -15.95 8.34 11.55
CA GLU A 201 -15.12 8.29 12.76
C GLU A 201 -13.79 7.64 12.39
N GLU A 202 -12.68 8.25 12.84
CA GLU A 202 -11.33 7.71 12.73
C GLU A 202 -11.26 6.39 13.50
N GLY A 203 -11.76 5.31 12.90
CA GLY A 203 -11.55 3.94 13.34
C GLY A 203 -10.13 3.52 12.98
N GLN A 204 -9.12 4.24 13.48
CA GLN A 204 -7.74 3.78 13.43
C GLN A 204 -7.58 2.70 14.49
N GLU A 205 -7.83 1.44 14.13
CA GLU A 205 -7.20 0.35 14.86
C GLU A 205 -5.68 0.54 14.72
N HIS A 206 -5.06 1.06 15.78
CA HIS A 206 -3.62 1.25 15.84
C HIS A 206 -2.95 -0.13 15.79
N HIS A 207 -2.42 -0.51 14.63
CA HIS A 207 -1.54 -1.66 14.55
C HIS A 207 -0.37 -1.44 15.54
N PRO A 208 0.03 -2.46 16.30
CA PRO A 208 1.12 -2.31 17.26
C PRO A 208 2.36 -1.79 16.53
N PRO A 209 2.93 -0.65 16.94
CA PRO A 209 4.15 -0.16 16.31
C PRO A 209 5.29 -1.15 16.57
N LEU A 210 6.31 -1.14 15.72
CA LEU A 210 7.49 -2.00 15.90
C LEU A 210 8.09 -1.88 17.31
N GLY A 211 8.03 -0.68 17.90
CA GLY A 211 8.42 -0.44 19.30
C GLY A 211 9.92 -0.58 19.59
N LEU A 212 10.77 -0.71 18.57
CA LEU A 212 12.22 -0.86 18.73
C LEU A 212 12.98 0.42 18.39
N THR A 213 13.83 0.88 19.30
CA THR A 213 14.82 1.94 19.06
C THR A 213 15.85 1.52 18.02
N ARG A 214 16.58 2.49 17.45
CA ARG A 214 17.68 2.18 16.50
C ARG A 214 18.77 1.30 17.11
N LYS A 215 19.03 1.43 18.41
CA LYS A 215 20.00 0.60 19.12
C LYS A 215 19.52 -0.85 19.23
N GLU A 216 18.28 -1.07 19.66
CA GLU A 216 17.68 -2.40 19.77
C GLU A 216 17.56 -3.08 18.40
N GLN A 217 17.22 -2.31 17.36
CA GLN A 217 17.23 -2.78 15.98
C GLN A 217 18.62 -3.30 15.57
N ALA A 218 19.69 -2.54 15.84
CA ALA A 218 21.05 -2.96 15.52
C ALA A 218 21.48 -4.20 16.32
N GLU A 219 21.17 -4.26 17.62
CA GLU A 219 21.46 -5.41 18.47
C GLU A 219 20.76 -6.68 17.97
N ARG A 220 19.49 -6.54 17.56
CA ARG A 220 18.72 -7.65 17.01
C ARG A 220 19.22 -8.09 15.65
N ALA A 221 19.55 -7.15 14.76
CA ALA A 221 20.18 -7.45 13.48
C ALA A 221 21.51 -8.19 13.68
N ARG A 222 22.34 -7.78 14.65
CA ARG A 222 23.60 -8.45 14.97
C ARG A 222 23.42 -9.89 15.44
N ALA A 223 22.49 -10.12 16.38
CA ALA A 223 22.19 -11.46 16.86
C ALA A 223 21.67 -12.35 15.72
N PHE A 224 20.76 -11.83 14.91
CA PHE A 224 20.20 -12.51 13.76
C PHE A 224 21.25 -12.87 12.71
N LEU A 225 22.08 -11.90 12.28
CA LEU A 225 23.14 -12.13 11.30
C LEU A 225 24.24 -13.05 11.81
N SER A 226 24.56 -13.02 13.11
CA SER A 226 25.52 -13.97 13.69
C SER A 226 25.04 -15.41 13.56
N ARG A 227 23.73 -15.64 13.79
CA ARG A 227 23.12 -16.97 13.62
C ARG A 227 23.10 -17.39 12.15
N VAL A 228 22.72 -16.49 11.24
CA VAL A 228 22.70 -16.76 9.79
C VAL A 228 24.12 -17.05 9.25
N ALA A 229 25.13 -16.32 9.72
CA ALA A 229 26.51 -16.51 9.32
C ALA A 229 27.18 -17.75 9.95
N GLY A 230 26.57 -18.35 10.99
CA GLY A 230 27.16 -19.44 11.76
C GLY A 230 28.38 -19.02 12.60
N ARG A 231 28.63 -17.72 12.76
CA ARG A 231 29.75 -17.15 13.52
C ARG A 231 29.40 -15.77 14.06
N PRO A 232 30.02 -15.31 15.16
CA PRO A 232 29.83 -13.95 15.66
C PRO A 232 30.18 -12.90 14.60
N VAL A 233 29.34 -11.88 14.45
CA VAL A 233 29.59 -10.70 13.62
C VAL A 233 29.22 -9.44 14.38
N GLU A 234 29.83 -8.32 14.02
CA GLU A 234 29.29 -6.99 14.31
C GLU A 234 28.43 -6.51 13.13
N VAL A 235 27.74 -5.38 13.29
CA VAL A 235 26.92 -4.79 12.24
C VAL A 235 27.22 -3.32 12.03
N GLU A 236 27.24 -2.90 10.76
CA GLU A 236 27.26 -1.48 10.38
C GLU A 236 25.97 -1.11 9.63
N PRO A 237 25.37 0.06 9.88
CA PRO A 237 24.20 0.50 9.13
C PRO A 237 24.59 0.91 7.71
N VAL A 238 23.74 0.58 6.74
CA VAL A 238 23.85 0.97 5.33
C VAL A 238 22.50 1.54 4.90
N GLU A 239 22.48 2.73 4.31
CA GLU A 239 21.26 3.37 3.83
C GLU A 239 21.18 3.29 2.31
N VAL A 240 20.03 2.89 1.77
CA VAL A 240 19.75 2.82 0.34
C VAL A 240 18.42 3.48 0.07
N GLU A 241 18.42 4.62 -0.63
CA GLU A 241 17.19 5.37 -0.94
C GLU A 241 16.32 5.65 0.32
N GLY A 242 16.96 5.95 1.45
CA GLY A 242 16.28 6.20 2.73
C GLY A 242 15.87 4.94 3.52
N VAL A 243 16.16 3.74 2.98
CA VAL A 243 15.91 2.46 3.65
C VAL A 243 17.20 1.93 4.30
N ARG A 244 17.09 1.60 5.59
CA ARG A 244 18.21 1.07 6.38
C ARG A 244 18.33 -0.44 6.31
N PHE A 245 19.54 -0.88 5.99
CA PHE A 245 20.05 -2.23 6.17
C PHE A 245 21.15 -2.25 7.24
N TYR A 246 21.44 -3.43 7.75
CA TYR A 246 22.59 -3.70 8.62
C TYR A 246 23.49 -4.71 7.92
N ARG A 247 24.73 -4.33 7.60
CA ARG A 247 25.71 -5.22 6.97
C ARG A 247 26.52 -5.95 8.04
N ALA A 248 26.70 -7.27 7.88
CA ALA A 248 27.54 -8.06 8.77
C ALA A 248 29.04 -7.75 8.57
N VAL A 249 29.76 -7.63 9.68
CA VAL A 249 31.22 -7.41 9.72
C VAL A 249 31.84 -8.51 10.58
N ALA A 250 32.73 -9.31 9.99
CA ALA A 250 33.40 -10.39 10.71
C ALA A 250 34.43 -9.87 11.72
N PRO A 251 34.82 -10.71 12.71
CA PRO A 251 35.94 -10.39 13.59
C PRO A 251 37.20 -10.08 12.77
N GLY A 252 37.78 -8.89 12.96
CA GLY A 252 38.89 -8.38 12.15
C GLY A 252 38.50 -7.33 11.11
N GLY A 253 37.21 -7.00 10.97
CA GLY A 253 36.73 -5.87 10.16
C GLY A 253 36.37 -6.20 8.71
N GLU A 254 36.43 -7.48 8.31
CA GLU A 254 36.00 -7.91 6.97
C GLU A 254 34.48 -7.72 6.81
N LYS A 255 34.08 -6.94 5.80
CA LYS A 255 32.67 -6.70 5.50
C LYS A 255 32.11 -7.85 4.67
N LEU A 256 31.13 -8.57 5.21
CA LEU A 256 30.55 -9.74 4.56
C LEU A 256 29.49 -9.35 3.53
N ASP A 257 29.26 -10.28 2.61
CA ASP A 257 28.15 -10.20 1.67
C ASP A 257 26.85 -10.72 2.31
N LEU A 258 26.43 -10.03 3.38
CA LEU A 258 25.27 -10.42 4.18
C LEU A 258 24.68 -9.20 4.87
N PHE A 259 23.40 -8.95 4.61
CA PHE A 259 22.65 -7.78 5.03
C PHE A 259 21.38 -8.21 5.74
N ALA A 260 21.03 -7.58 6.85
CA ALA A 260 19.73 -7.70 7.49
C ALA A 260 18.91 -6.45 7.28
N ARG A 261 17.61 -6.63 7.05
CA ARG A 261 16.61 -5.56 7.14
C ARG A 261 15.62 -5.93 8.23
N ILE A 262 15.31 -4.96 9.09
CA ILE A 262 14.12 -5.02 9.94
C ILE A 262 13.00 -4.35 9.17
N SER A 263 11.91 -5.07 9.00
CA SER A 263 10.79 -4.68 8.17
C SER A 263 9.52 -4.59 9.01
N SER A 264 8.69 -3.63 8.65
CA SER A 264 7.39 -3.37 9.24
C SER A 264 6.43 -3.09 8.09
N ARG A 265 5.34 -3.85 8.02
CA ARG A 265 4.30 -3.67 7.01
C ARG A 265 2.95 -3.58 7.73
N ASP A 266 2.21 -2.53 7.45
CA ASP A 266 0.82 -2.45 7.85
C ASP A 266 0.00 -3.46 7.02
N PRO A 267 -0.99 -4.11 7.63
CA PRO A 267 -1.81 -5.07 6.93
C PRO A 267 -2.86 -4.36 6.09
N VAL A 268 -2.97 -4.71 4.81
CA VAL A 268 -4.10 -4.24 3.99
C VAL A 268 -5.47 -4.76 4.46
N CYS A 269 -5.53 -5.58 5.52
CA CYS A 269 -6.75 -6.02 6.16
C CYS A 269 -6.97 -5.19 7.43
N ASP A 270 -8.13 -4.55 7.53
CA ASP A 270 -8.53 -3.64 8.60
C ASP A 270 -8.58 -4.26 10.01
N VAL A 271 -8.62 -5.59 10.14
CA VAL A 271 -8.69 -6.30 11.43
C VAL A 271 -7.40 -7.06 11.80
N CYS A 272 -6.38 -7.03 10.94
CA CYS A 272 -5.12 -7.73 11.18
C CYS A 272 -4.11 -6.83 11.92
N HIS A 273 -3.15 -7.42 12.63
CA HIS A 273 -2.00 -6.69 13.16
C HIS A 273 -0.90 -6.50 12.11
N ALA A 274 -0.10 -5.44 12.28
CA ALA A 274 1.10 -5.22 11.48
C ALA A 274 2.09 -6.38 11.59
N VAL A 275 2.84 -6.55 10.51
CA VAL A 275 3.80 -7.63 10.33
C VAL A 275 5.20 -7.07 10.48
N HIS A 276 5.87 -7.45 11.56
CA HIS A 276 7.23 -7.04 11.90
C HIS A 276 8.15 -8.25 11.85
N PHE A 277 9.27 -8.16 11.12
CA PHE A 277 10.19 -9.28 10.93
C PHE A 277 11.59 -8.82 10.49
N LEU A 278 12.55 -9.72 10.55
CA LEU A 278 13.86 -9.57 9.94
C LEU A 278 14.01 -10.49 8.74
N ILE A 279 14.71 -10.00 7.72
CA ILE A 279 15.20 -10.81 6.61
C ILE A 279 16.69 -10.61 6.44
N ALA A 280 17.39 -11.68 6.10
CA ALA A 280 18.79 -11.65 5.71
C ALA A 280 18.89 -11.90 4.20
N LEU A 281 19.69 -11.10 3.51
CA LEU A 281 19.92 -11.15 2.06
C LEU A 281 21.42 -11.07 1.78
N ASP A 282 21.91 -11.73 0.73
CA ASP A 282 23.22 -11.40 0.15
C ASP A 282 23.11 -10.18 -0.82
N ALA A 283 24.21 -9.66 -1.35
CA ALA A 283 24.22 -8.50 -2.24
C ALA A 283 23.54 -8.77 -3.59
N ARG A 284 23.35 -10.04 -3.95
CA ARG A 284 22.55 -10.42 -5.13
C ARG A 284 21.06 -10.41 -4.83
N GLY A 285 20.67 -10.19 -3.56
CA GLY A 285 19.29 -10.21 -3.11
C GLY A 285 18.75 -11.63 -2.90
N THR A 286 19.61 -12.63 -2.73
CA THR A 286 19.18 -13.99 -2.37
C THR A 286 18.91 -14.07 -0.87
N VAL A 287 17.76 -14.64 -0.50
CA VAL A 287 17.37 -14.78 0.91
C VAL A 287 18.26 -15.79 1.62
N ARG A 288 18.79 -15.40 2.77
CA ARG A 288 19.69 -16.19 3.62
C ARG A 288 19.10 -16.48 5.00
N GLY A 289 18.00 -15.84 5.36
CA GLY A 289 17.35 -16.05 6.65
C GLY A 289 16.10 -15.21 6.82
N PHE A 290 15.25 -15.65 7.74
CA PHE A 290 14.01 -14.99 8.15
C PHE A 290 13.83 -15.17 9.66
N GLU A 291 13.39 -14.12 10.36
CA GLU A 291 13.01 -14.18 11.77
C GLU A 291 11.82 -13.26 12.05
N PRO A 292 10.69 -13.75 12.61
CA PRO A 292 9.59 -12.87 13.00
C PRO A 292 9.95 -12.01 14.23
N ILE A 293 9.46 -10.77 14.24
CA ILE A 293 9.41 -9.92 15.44
C ILE A 293 8.03 -10.00 16.07
N HIS A 294 7.01 -9.72 15.26
CA HIS A 294 5.60 -9.82 15.60
C HIS A 294 4.86 -10.07 14.30
N VAL A 295 4.48 -11.32 14.06
CA VAL A 295 3.76 -11.72 12.85
C VAL A 295 2.58 -12.56 13.31
N THR A 296 1.38 -12.14 12.90
CA THR A 296 0.15 -12.81 13.30
C THR A 296 -0.52 -13.54 12.14
N LYS A 297 -1.50 -14.37 12.48
CA LYS A 297 -2.43 -15.03 11.56
C LYS A 297 -3.86 -14.67 11.96
N PHE A 298 -4.85 -15.29 11.32
CA PHE A 298 -6.26 -15.10 11.64
C PHE A 298 -6.53 -15.07 13.15
N GLY A 299 -7.34 -14.12 13.60
CA GLY A 299 -7.59 -13.88 15.02
C GLY A 299 -6.46 -13.17 15.78
N ASN A 300 -5.48 -12.61 15.07
CA ASN A 300 -4.29 -11.96 15.63
C ASN A 300 -3.43 -12.88 16.51
N GLU A 301 -3.51 -14.18 16.27
CA GLU A 301 -2.65 -15.18 16.91
C GLU A 301 -1.21 -15.07 16.39
N LEU A 302 -0.22 -15.13 17.28
CA LEU A 302 1.19 -15.17 16.87
C LEU A 302 1.52 -16.46 16.12
N TRP A 303 2.46 -16.35 15.17
CA TRP A 303 3.00 -17.51 14.46
C TRP A 303 3.66 -18.51 15.40
N SER A 304 3.37 -19.79 15.19
CA SER A 304 4.03 -20.90 15.88
C SER A 304 5.43 -21.18 15.31
N GLU A 305 6.25 -21.97 16.00
CA GLU A 305 7.55 -22.41 15.46
C GLU A 305 7.42 -23.14 14.12
N ALA A 306 6.34 -23.90 13.93
CA ALA A 306 6.05 -24.59 12.67
C ALA A 306 5.76 -23.59 11.53
N ASP A 307 5.00 -22.52 11.83
CA ASP A 307 4.70 -21.45 10.88
C ASP A 307 5.98 -20.73 10.45
N VAL A 308 6.86 -20.42 11.41
CA VAL A 308 8.17 -19.79 11.15
C VAL A 308 9.06 -20.69 10.33
N LYS A 309 9.16 -21.98 10.68
CA LYS A 309 9.97 -22.95 9.94
C LYS A 309 9.48 -23.12 8.49
N ARG A 310 8.16 -23.11 8.28
CA ARG A 310 7.56 -23.17 6.94
C ARG A 310 7.95 -21.94 6.13
N MET A 311 7.73 -20.73 6.64
CA MET A 311 8.08 -19.50 5.92
C MET A 311 9.58 -19.40 5.65
N ALA A 312 10.42 -19.68 6.65
CA ALA A 312 11.86 -19.68 6.47
C ALA A 312 12.31 -20.67 5.39
N GLY A 313 11.75 -21.89 5.39
CA GLY A 313 12.05 -22.91 4.37
C GLY A 313 11.56 -22.55 2.97
N ILE A 314 10.45 -21.82 2.85
CA ILE A 314 9.95 -21.31 1.57
C ILE A 314 10.89 -20.23 1.02
N LEU A 315 11.40 -19.34 1.87
CA LEU A 315 12.22 -18.21 1.44
C LEU A 315 13.69 -18.58 1.21
N ASP A 316 14.25 -19.51 1.99
CA ASP A 316 15.69 -19.80 2.01
C ASP A 316 16.26 -20.11 0.62
N GLY A 317 17.36 -19.43 0.29
CA GLY A 317 18.06 -19.58 -0.99
C GLY A 317 17.34 -19.03 -2.22
N ARG A 318 16.11 -18.51 -2.10
CA ARG A 318 15.38 -17.95 -3.25
C ARG A 318 15.90 -16.55 -3.63
N PRO A 319 15.94 -16.22 -4.92
CA PRO A 319 16.23 -14.85 -5.38
C PRO A 319 15.05 -13.92 -5.06
N GLY A 320 15.25 -12.97 -4.15
CA GLY A 320 14.19 -12.08 -3.66
C GLY A 320 13.49 -11.29 -4.77
N ARG A 321 14.26 -10.79 -5.76
CA ARG A 321 13.74 -10.00 -6.90
C ARG A 321 12.73 -10.75 -7.78
N ALA A 322 12.79 -12.07 -7.78
CA ALA A 322 11.89 -12.92 -8.57
C ALA A 322 10.84 -13.62 -7.70
N LEU A 323 10.70 -13.23 -6.43
CA LEU A 323 9.65 -13.75 -5.58
C LEU A 323 8.29 -13.21 -6.01
N SER A 324 7.39 -14.14 -6.27
CA SER A 324 5.95 -13.91 -6.39
C SER A 324 5.24 -14.76 -5.35
N PHE A 325 4.15 -14.25 -4.78
CA PHE A 325 3.37 -14.97 -3.78
C PHE A 325 2.25 -15.79 -4.45
N ASP A 326 2.17 -17.08 -4.11
CA ASP A 326 1.03 -17.94 -4.42
C ASP A 326 0.31 -18.39 -3.14
N PRO A 327 -0.92 -17.93 -2.87
CA PRO A 327 -1.66 -18.32 -1.67
C PRO A 327 -1.90 -19.84 -1.53
N GLU A 328 -1.87 -20.62 -2.60
CA GLU A 328 -2.10 -22.08 -2.53
C GLU A 328 -0.86 -22.85 -2.03
N THR A 329 0.34 -22.33 -2.27
CA THR A 329 1.59 -23.04 -1.99
C THR A 329 2.46 -22.33 -0.96
N ASP A 330 2.47 -20.99 -0.98
CA ASP A 330 3.35 -20.15 -0.17
C ASP A 330 2.70 -19.67 1.12
N ALA A 331 1.37 -19.74 1.26
CA ALA A 331 0.71 -19.30 2.47
C ALA A 331 1.08 -20.18 3.67
N VAL A 332 1.37 -19.51 4.79
CA VAL A 332 1.24 -20.12 6.12
C VAL A 332 -0.24 -20.23 6.45
N THR A 333 -0.65 -21.35 7.04
CA THR A 333 -2.06 -21.66 7.31
C THR A 333 -2.73 -20.54 8.11
N SER A 334 -3.87 -20.06 7.61
CA SER A 334 -4.63 -18.94 8.17
C SER A 334 -3.87 -17.60 8.24
N ALA A 335 -2.72 -17.48 7.57
CA ALA A 335 -1.84 -16.32 7.59
C ALA A 335 -1.52 -15.81 6.18
N THR A 336 -2.47 -15.91 5.26
CA THR A 336 -2.28 -15.59 3.83
C THR A 336 -1.79 -14.15 3.66
N MET A 337 -2.37 -13.18 4.37
CA MET A 337 -1.99 -11.78 4.27
C MET A 337 -0.59 -11.51 4.81
N SER A 338 -0.28 -12.01 6.00
CA SER A 338 1.06 -11.85 6.57
C SER A 338 2.12 -12.48 5.69
N SER A 339 1.81 -13.62 5.05
CA SER A 339 2.69 -14.27 4.09
C SER A 339 2.91 -13.41 2.84
N ALA A 340 1.85 -12.85 2.25
CA ALA A 340 1.94 -11.99 1.08
C ALA A 340 2.78 -10.72 1.34
N LEU A 341 2.60 -10.08 2.50
CA LEU A 341 3.36 -8.89 2.89
C LEU A 341 4.84 -9.18 3.10
N ILE A 342 5.18 -10.34 3.67
CA ILE A 342 6.57 -10.80 3.79
C ILE A 342 7.19 -10.97 2.40
N PHE A 343 6.50 -11.61 1.46
CA PHE A 343 6.99 -11.81 0.10
C PHE A 343 7.24 -10.48 -0.64
N ASP A 344 6.28 -9.56 -0.57
CA ASP A 344 6.40 -8.22 -1.17
C ASP A 344 7.62 -7.47 -0.62
N GLU A 345 7.78 -7.47 0.69
CA GLU A 345 8.85 -6.75 1.36
C GLU A 345 10.23 -7.39 1.13
N VAL A 346 10.32 -8.72 1.02
CA VAL A 346 11.57 -9.39 0.60
C VAL A 346 11.96 -8.96 -0.82
N ARG A 347 10.99 -8.94 -1.75
CA ARG A 347 11.23 -8.53 -3.14
C ARG A 347 11.74 -7.10 -3.22
N ARG A 348 11.05 -6.16 -2.57
CA ARG A 348 11.46 -4.74 -2.50
C ARG A 348 12.84 -4.56 -1.88
N SER A 349 13.15 -5.32 -0.82
CA SER A 349 14.47 -5.30 -0.18
C SER A 349 15.58 -5.80 -1.11
N ALA A 350 15.32 -6.86 -1.87
CA ALA A 350 16.27 -7.40 -2.84
C ALA A 350 16.46 -6.48 -4.06
N GLU A 351 15.42 -5.76 -4.49
CA GLU A 351 15.51 -4.72 -5.51
C GLU A 351 16.46 -3.60 -5.06
N LEU A 352 16.22 -3.06 -3.86
CA LEU A 352 17.05 -2.01 -3.24
C LEU A 352 18.51 -2.44 -3.08
N LEU A 353 18.77 -3.64 -2.54
CA LEU A 353 20.16 -4.08 -2.30
C LEU A 353 20.99 -4.14 -3.58
N GLY A 354 20.46 -4.60 -4.71
CA GLY A 354 21.29 -4.61 -5.92
C GLY A 354 21.49 -3.23 -6.55
N LYS A 355 20.89 -2.15 -6.02
CA LYS A 355 21.30 -0.77 -6.33
C LYS A 355 22.62 -0.38 -5.62
N LEU A 356 22.97 -1.01 -4.49
CA LEU A 356 24.26 -0.81 -3.82
C LEU A 356 25.44 -1.31 -4.67
N GLY A 357 25.27 -2.43 -5.38
CA GLY A 357 26.32 -3.04 -6.20
C GLY A 357 26.57 -2.37 -7.55
N SER A 358 25.70 -1.44 -7.97
CA SER A 358 25.79 -0.74 -9.27
C SER A 358 26.35 0.68 -9.17
N GLY A 359 26.73 1.14 -7.97
CA GLY A 359 27.33 2.45 -7.71
C GLY A 359 28.82 2.42 -7.36
N GLY A 360 29.55 1.36 -7.75
CA GLY A 360 30.98 1.19 -7.51
C GLY A 360 31.86 1.51 -8.71
#